data_AF-A0A418CRX9-F1
#
_entry.id   AF-A0A418CRX9-F1
#
_cell.length_a   1.000
_cell.length_b   1.000
_cell.length_c   1.000
_cell.angle_alpha   90.00
_cell.angle_beta   90.00
_cell.angle_gamma   90.00
#
_symmetry.space_group_name_H-M   'P 1'
#
loop_
_entity.id
_entity.type
_entity.pdbx_description
1 polymer ?
#
loop_
_entity_poly.entity_id
_entity_poly.type
_entity_poly.pdbx_seq_one_letter_code
_entity_poly.pdbx_strand_id
1 'polypeptide(L)'
;MGIWSGLLHGRCRLTEFPVRLNFSAADAPWNHAYPDDNWVQTVLANPELFKCHDSWDVDSVWSSPQSCFWPLDPTDTVGQLCGARSCPIGTTCGSNYDRKGNPRFQDITVNGKVVFSITTEADFTANLNFGLTSFDDVGSSLVIVLQTVTASGWMALAGNV
;
A
#
# COMPACT_ATOMS: atom_id res chain seq x y z
N MET A 1 0.72 19.07 2.32
CA MET A 1 -0.51 18.30 2.53
C MET A 1 -1.38 18.30 1.27
N GLY A 2 -2.05 19.42 0.89
CA GLY A 2 -3.13 19.40 -0.11
C GLY A 2 -2.86 18.81 -1.51
N ILE A 3 -1.71 19.07 -2.15
CA ILE A 3 -1.45 18.60 -3.53
C ILE A 3 -0.66 17.28 -3.58
N TRP A 4 0.00 16.89 -2.48
CA TRP A 4 0.90 15.74 -2.43
C TRP A 4 0.42 14.60 -1.50
N SER A 5 -0.74 14.76 -0.86
CA SER A 5 -1.32 13.72 0.00
C SER A 5 -1.72 12.50 -0.83
N GLY A 6 -1.50 11.30 -0.27
CA GLY A 6 -1.79 10.02 -0.89
C GLY A 6 -0.87 9.64 -2.07
N LEU A 7 -0.01 10.57 -2.54
CA LEU A 7 0.84 10.32 -3.72
C LEU A 7 2.08 9.48 -3.41
N LEU A 8 2.61 9.56 -2.19
CA LEU A 8 3.86 8.88 -1.80
C LEU A 8 3.66 7.45 -1.27
N HIS A 9 2.67 6.74 -1.83
CA HIS A 9 2.26 5.39 -1.39
C HIS A 9 2.10 4.39 -2.55
N GLY A 10 2.41 4.82 -3.77
CA GLY A 10 2.32 3.96 -4.95
C GLY A 10 3.36 2.86 -4.92
N ARG A 11 2.95 1.60 -5.05
CA ARG A 11 3.86 0.45 -5.23
C ARG A 11 3.45 -0.40 -6.43
N CYS A 12 4.41 -1.12 -7.00
CA CYS A 12 4.12 -2.03 -8.11
C CYS A 12 3.43 -3.30 -7.58
N ARG A 13 2.30 -3.62 -8.18
CA ARG A 13 1.39 -4.69 -7.77
C ARG A 13 1.23 -5.70 -8.88
N LEU A 14 0.99 -6.95 -8.51
CA LEU A 14 0.84 -8.04 -9.47
C LEU A 14 -0.53 -8.04 -10.18
N THR A 15 -1.54 -7.45 -9.55
CA THR A 15 -2.91 -7.34 -10.10
C THR A 15 -3.24 -5.89 -10.45
N GLU A 16 -4.14 -5.69 -11.40
CA GLU A 16 -4.60 -4.35 -11.81
C GLU A 16 -5.59 -3.70 -10.83
N PHE A 17 -6.16 -4.49 -9.91
CA PHE A 17 -7.08 -4.05 -8.86
C PHE A 17 -6.80 -4.75 -7.52
N PRO A 18 -7.28 -4.19 -6.39
CA PRO A 18 -7.27 -4.87 -5.10
C PRO A 18 -8.15 -6.12 -5.08
N VAL A 19 -7.74 -7.11 -4.29
CA VAL A 19 -8.36 -8.43 -4.22
C VAL A 19 -8.75 -8.79 -2.79
N ARG A 20 -9.71 -9.68 -2.63
CA ARG A 20 -10.20 -10.11 -1.31
C ARG A 20 -9.17 -10.98 -0.61
N LEU A 21 -9.08 -10.84 0.71
CA LEU A 21 -8.40 -11.80 1.56
C LEU A 21 -9.16 -13.14 1.57
N ASN A 22 -8.44 -14.23 1.84
CA ASN A 22 -9.03 -15.54 2.09
C ASN A 22 -9.70 -15.65 3.48
N PHE A 23 -9.57 -14.63 4.33
CA PHE A 23 -10.19 -14.52 5.65
C PHE A 23 -10.66 -13.07 5.91
N SER A 24 -11.47 -12.87 6.95
CA SER A 24 -11.85 -11.51 7.42
C SER A 24 -10.68 -10.87 8.15
N ALA A 25 -10.24 -9.68 7.74
CA ALA A 25 -9.16 -8.96 8.43
C ALA A 25 -9.54 -8.62 9.87
N ALA A 26 -10.82 -8.34 10.14
CA ALA A 26 -11.33 -8.05 11.48
C ALA A 26 -11.24 -9.24 12.45
N ASP A 27 -11.33 -10.47 11.94
CA ASP A 27 -11.41 -11.69 12.73
C ASP A 27 -10.58 -12.79 12.09
N ALA A 28 -9.27 -12.54 11.99
CA ALA A 28 -8.36 -13.49 11.39
C ALA A 28 -8.17 -14.73 12.28
N PRO A 29 -8.07 -15.93 11.69
CA PRO A 29 -7.70 -17.13 12.42
C PRO A 29 -6.35 -16.96 13.14
N TRP A 30 -6.16 -17.67 14.26
CA TRP A 30 -4.90 -17.59 15.02
C TRP A 30 -3.67 -18.03 14.19
N ASN A 31 -3.89 -18.90 13.21
CA ASN A 31 -2.89 -19.43 12.28
C ASN A 31 -2.95 -18.75 10.89
N HIS A 32 -3.42 -17.50 10.82
CA HIS A 32 -3.44 -16.75 9.56
C HIS A 32 -2.02 -16.64 8.99
N ALA A 33 -1.90 -16.80 7.68
CA ALA A 33 -0.69 -16.53 6.92
C ALA A 33 -0.99 -15.35 5.99
N TYR A 34 -0.13 -14.33 6.02
CA TYR A 34 -0.28 -13.16 5.18
C TYR A 34 1.10 -12.58 4.79
N PRO A 35 1.34 -12.30 3.50
CA PRO A 35 0.59 -12.83 2.35
C PRO A 35 0.75 -14.36 2.25
N ASP A 36 -0.32 -15.07 1.89
CA ASP A 36 -0.28 -16.52 1.61
C ASP A 36 0.04 -16.74 0.13
N ASP A 37 1.22 -17.28 -0.17
CA ASP A 37 1.69 -17.54 -1.54
C ASP A 37 0.69 -18.38 -2.35
N ASN A 38 0.05 -19.39 -1.73
CA ASN A 38 -0.91 -20.23 -2.43
C ASN A 38 -2.19 -19.46 -2.77
N TRP A 39 -2.61 -18.57 -1.87
CA TRP A 39 -3.73 -17.67 -2.14
C TRP A 39 -3.39 -16.67 -3.24
N VAL A 40 -2.20 -16.07 -3.19
CA VAL A 40 -1.74 -15.14 -4.24
C VAL A 40 -1.72 -15.83 -5.60
N GLN A 41 -1.17 -17.05 -5.71
CA GLN A 41 -1.19 -17.82 -6.97
C GLN A 41 -2.62 -18.10 -7.46
N THR A 42 -3.54 -18.42 -6.55
CA THR A 42 -4.96 -18.64 -6.88
C THR A 42 -5.61 -17.38 -7.44
N VAL A 43 -5.32 -16.23 -6.82
CA VAL A 43 -5.81 -14.93 -7.29
C VAL A 43 -5.20 -14.57 -8.65
N LEU A 44 -3.90 -14.78 -8.85
CA LEU A 44 -3.23 -14.47 -10.12
C LEU A 44 -3.75 -15.32 -11.29
N ALA A 45 -4.23 -16.53 -11.02
CA ALA A 45 -4.83 -17.39 -12.05
C ALA A 45 -6.16 -16.84 -12.58
N ASN A 46 -6.99 -16.22 -11.71
CA ASN A 46 -8.30 -15.66 -12.09
C ASN A 46 -8.62 -14.40 -11.25
N PRO A 47 -7.97 -13.26 -11.49
CA PRO A 47 -8.05 -12.11 -10.60
C PRO A 47 -9.46 -11.50 -10.59
N GLU A 48 -10.16 -11.56 -11.72
CA GLU A 48 -11.53 -11.07 -11.92
C GLU A 48 -12.54 -11.62 -10.90
N LEU A 49 -12.37 -12.87 -10.45
CA LEU A 49 -13.29 -13.52 -9.50
C LEU A 49 -13.09 -13.05 -8.05
N PHE A 50 -11.92 -12.48 -7.75
CA PHE A 50 -11.51 -12.11 -6.40
C PHE A 50 -11.40 -10.59 -6.21
N LYS A 51 -11.97 -9.81 -7.13
CA LYS A 51 -12.07 -8.35 -7.02
C LYS A 51 -12.63 -7.93 -5.66
N CYS A 52 -11.94 -7.00 -4.99
CA CYS A 52 -12.44 -6.43 -3.76
C CYS A 52 -13.78 -5.71 -4.00
N HIS A 53 -13.84 -4.92 -5.07
CA HIS A 53 -15.02 -4.18 -5.49
C HIS A 53 -15.24 -4.34 -6.99
N ASP A 54 -16.50 -4.35 -7.41
CA ASP A 54 -16.89 -4.51 -8.83
C ASP A 54 -16.83 -3.20 -9.62
N SER A 55 -16.50 -2.09 -8.96
CA SER A 55 -16.34 -0.78 -9.58
C SER A 55 -14.87 -0.47 -9.85
N TRP A 56 -14.61 0.11 -11.02
CA TRP A 56 -13.31 0.63 -11.41
C TRP A 56 -12.93 1.92 -10.68
N ASP A 57 -13.88 2.59 -10.02
CA ASP A 57 -13.62 3.80 -9.26
C ASP A 57 -13.02 3.45 -7.89
N VAL A 58 -11.70 3.62 -7.81
CA VAL A 58 -10.87 3.25 -6.66
C VAL A 58 -10.81 4.36 -5.60
N ASP A 59 -11.47 5.51 -5.81
CA ASP A 59 -11.39 6.65 -4.89
C ASP A 59 -12.75 7.09 -4.32
N SER A 60 -13.86 6.93 -5.07
CA SER A 60 -15.20 7.30 -4.55
C SER A 60 -15.85 6.23 -3.66
N VAL A 61 -15.29 5.02 -3.66
CA VAL A 61 -15.91 3.81 -3.08
C VAL A 61 -15.34 3.46 -1.70
N TRP A 62 -14.13 3.90 -1.39
CA TRP A 62 -13.42 3.57 -0.15
C TRP A 62 -13.78 4.54 0.98
N SER A 63 -15.05 4.52 1.39
CA SER A 63 -15.51 5.26 2.57
C SER A 63 -15.09 4.59 3.89
N SER A 64 -14.80 3.29 3.86
CA SER A 64 -14.29 2.53 5.00
C SER A 64 -13.25 1.47 4.56
N PRO A 65 -12.26 1.17 5.41
CA PRO A 65 -11.29 0.12 5.12
C PRO A 65 -11.94 -1.26 4.97
N GLN A 66 -11.55 -2.02 3.94
CA GLN A 66 -12.12 -3.35 3.65
C GLN A 66 -11.13 -4.48 3.94
N SER A 67 -11.64 -5.70 4.14
CA SER A 67 -10.86 -6.94 4.25
C SER A 67 -10.29 -7.41 2.89
N CYS A 68 -9.52 -6.54 2.28
CA CYS A 68 -8.89 -6.74 0.99
C CYS A 68 -7.41 -6.38 1.09
N PHE A 69 -6.63 -6.80 0.10
CA PHE A 69 -5.23 -6.45 -0.02
C PHE A 69 -4.86 -6.30 -1.49
N TRP A 70 -3.71 -5.71 -1.76
CA TRP A 70 -3.20 -5.58 -3.12
C TRP A 70 -1.83 -6.26 -3.21
N PRO A 71 -1.74 -7.43 -3.86
CA PRO A 71 -0.51 -8.22 -3.93
C PRO A 71 0.68 -7.38 -4.41
N LEU A 72 1.70 -7.25 -3.56
CA LEU A 72 2.98 -6.66 -3.93
C LEU A 72 3.77 -7.62 -4.82
N ASP A 73 4.56 -7.06 -5.72
CA ASP A 73 5.53 -7.85 -6.47
C ASP A 73 6.67 -8.32 -5.54
N PRO A 74 6.85 -9.63 -5.31
CA PRO A 74 7.90 -10.13 -4.42
C PRO A 74 9.32 -9.85 -4.95
N THR A 75 9.46 -9.51 -6.24
CA THR A 75 10.75 -9.13 -6.83
C THR A 75 11.13 -7.67 -6.55
N ASP A 76 10.19 -6.84 -6.06
CA ASP A 76 10.47 -5.47 -5.60
C ASP A 76 11.11 -5.48 -4.21
N THR A 77 12.34 -5.99 -4.14
CA THR A 77 13.13 -6.06 -2.90
C THR A 77 13.67 -4.70 -2.46
N VAL A 78 13.71 -3.74 -3.38
CA VAL A 78 14.23 -2.38 -3.11
C VAL A 78 13.15 -1.56 -2.42
N GLY A 79 11.89 -1.70 -2.84
CA GLY A 79 10.82 -0.96 -2.21
C GLY A 79 10.80 0.51 -2.60
N GLN A 80 10.65 0.78 -3.89
CA GLN A 80 10.60 2.15 -4.40
C GLN A 80 9.14 2.60 -4.60
N LEU A 81 8.88 3.92 -4.78
CA LEU A 81 7.55 4.47 -5.14
C LEU A 81 7.22 4.53 -6.66
N CYS A 82 6.08 3.97 -7.07
CA CYS A 82 5.58 4.06 -8.45
C CYS A 82 4.69 5.29 -8.65
N GLY A 83 4.53 5.70 -9.91
CA GLY A 83 3.78 6.91 -10.30
C GLY A 83 4.66 7.78 -11.18
N ALA A 84 5.80 8.21 -10.62
CA ALA A 84 6.88 8.83 -11.37
C ALA A 84 7.71 7.80 -12.16
N ARG A 85 8.02 6.67 -11.51
CA ARG A 85 8.57 5.49 -12.20
C ARG A 85 7.44 4.62 -12.73
N SER A 86 7.65 4.09 -13.93
CA SER A 86 6.80 3.02 -14.47
C SER A 86 7.13 1.70 -13.80
N CYS A 87 6.08 0.92 -13.51
CA CYS A 87 6.23 -0.45 -13.03
C CYS A 87 6.67 -1.39 -14.16
N PRO A 88 7.32 -2.53 -13.84
CA PRO A 88 7.64 -3.57 -14.82
C PRO A 88 6.42 -4.03 -15.64
N ILE A 89 6.67 -4.53 -16.86
CA ILE A 89 5.60 -5.04 -17.72
C ILE A 89 4.82 -6.14 -17.00
N GLY A 90 3.48 -6.05 -17.02
CA GLY A 90 2.60 -7.00 -16.34
C GLY A 90 2.32 -6.68 -14.86
N THR A 91 2.82 -5.55 -14.34
CA THR A 91 2.49 -5.04 -13.01
C THR A 91 1.82 -3.68 -13.09
N THR A 92 1.01 -3.36 -12.07
CA THR A 92 0.22 -2.12 -12.01
C THR A 92 0.66 -1.27 -10.84
N CYS A 93 0.68 0.06 -11.01
CA CYS A 93 0.95 0.96 -9.91
C CYS A 93 -0.30 1.11 -9.03
N GLY A 94 -0.22 0.67 -7.78
CA GLY A 94 -1.34 0.66 -6.84
C GLY A 94 -0.94 1.10 -5.44
N SER A 95 -1.86 1.82 -4.77
CA SER A 95 -1.68 2.36 -3.42
C SER A 95 -2.68 1.75 -2.44
N ASN A 96 -2.22 1.54 -1.19
CA ASN A 96 -3.06 1.15 -0.05
C ASN A 96 -3.88 2.33 0.50
N TYR A 97 -3.62 3.53 0.01
CA TYR A 97 -4.25 4.77 0.44
C TYR A 97 -5.07 5.38 -0.70
N ASP A 98 -6.14 6.07 -0.35
CA ASP A 98 -6.88 6.91 -1.28
C ASP A 98 -6.14 8.22 -1.59
N ARG A 99 -6.68 9.04 -2.50
CA ARG A 99 -6.10 10.35 -2.86
C ARG A 99 -6.02 11.36 -1.70
N LYS A 100 -6.63 11.08 -0.56
CA LYS A 100 -6.60 11.93 0.66
C LYS A 100 -5.70 11.34 1.75
N GLY A 101 -5.01 10.22 1.49
CA GLY A 101 -4.20 9.53 2.49
C GLY A 101 -5.00 8.68 3.48
N ASN A 102 -6.27 8.34 3.19
CA ASN A 102 -7.04 7.41 4.02
C ASN A 102 -6.72 5.96 3.67
N PRO A 103 -6.64 5.06 4.66
CA PRO A 103 -6.40 3.63 4.42
C PRO A 103 -7.57 2.98 3.67
N ARG A 104 -7.26 2.23 2.62
CA ARG A 104 -8.21 1.40 1.86
C ARG A 104 -8.41 0.03 2.51
N PHE A 105 -7.36 -0.53 3.10
CA PHE A 105 -7.36 -1.89 3.61
C PHE A 105 -7.46 -1.93 5.13
N GLN A 106 -8.18 -2.93 5.63
CA GLN A 106 -8.30 -3.17 7.06
C GLN A 106 -7.07 -3.93 7.55
N ASP A 107 -6.54 -3.52 8.71
CA ASP A 107 -5.46 -4.24 9.37
C ASP A 107 -5.95 -5.59 9.93
N ILE A 108 -5.05 -6.56 9.97
CA ILE A 108 -5.35 -7.92 10.42
C ILE A 108 -5.40 -7.93 11.94
N THR A 109 -6.55 -8.30 12.49
CA THR A 109 -6.78 -8.45 13.92
C THR A 109 -7.10 -9.88 14.30
N VAL A 110 -6.50 -10.36 15.39
CA VAL A 110 -6.81 -11.65 16.02
C VAL A 110 -7.31 -11.38 17.43
N ASN A 111 -8.52 -11.82 17.76
CA ASN A 111 -9.17 -11.55 19.05
C ASN A 111 -9.19 -10.05 19.42
N GLY A 112 -9.47 -9.18 18.44
CA GLY A 112 -9.53 -7.72 18.63
C GLY A 112 -8.19 -7.01 18.81
N LYS A 113 -7.05 -7.71 18.64
CA LYS A 113 -5.72 -7.10 18.65
C LYS A 113 -5.12 -7.08 17.24
N VAL A 114 -4.59 -5.94 16.82
CA VAL A 114 -3.90 -5.81 15.53
C VAL A 114 -2.60 -6.62 15.60
N VAL A 115 -2.47 -7.61 14.72
CA VAL A 115 -1.28 -8.45 14.58
C VAL A 115 -0.43 -7.97 13.41
N PHE A 116 -1.06 -7.48 12.35
CA PHE A 116 -0.37 -7.02 11.15
C PHE A 116 -1.11 -5.86 10.48
N SER A 117 -0.37 -4.85 10.02
CA SER A 117 -0.96 -3.72 9.29
C SER A 117 -0.73 -3.87 7.79
N ILE A 118 -1.78 -4.24 7.07
CA ILE A 118 -1.78 -4.34 5.60
C ILE A 118 -1.58 -2.95 5.00
N THR A 119 -2.14 -1.92 5.63
CA THR A 119 -2.07 -0.56 5.12
C THR A 119 -0.62 -0.08 5.00
N THR A 120 0.18 -0.26 6.05
CA THR A 120 1.54 0.29 6.15
C THR A 120 2.62 -0.63 5.58
N GLU A 121 2.32 -1.92 5.37
CA GLU A 121 3.22 -2.93 4.77
C GLU A 121 3.99 -2.40 3.56
N ALA A 122 3.28 -1.77 2.64
CA ALA A 122 3.81 -1.30 1.37
C ALA A 122 4.82 -0.15 1.51
N ASP A 123 4.76 0.61 2.59
CA ASP A 123 5.63 1.77 2.84
C ASP A 123 6.71 1.47 3.90
N PHE A 124 6.53 0.38 4.66
CA PHE A 124 7.43 -0.02 5.73
C PHE A 124 8.70 -0.70 5.19
N THR A 125 9.47 0.05 4.41
CA THR A 125 10.78 -0.37 3.91
C THR A 125 11.84 0.68 4.24
N ALA A 126 13.09 0.25 4.40
CA ALA A 126 14.18 1.16 4.74
C ALA A 126 14.38 2.26 3.67
N ASN A 127 14.15 1.93 2.40
CA ASN A 127 14.31 2.86 1.28
C ASN A 127 13.21 3.94 1.22
N LEU A 128 12.08 3.72 1.89
CA LEU A 128 10.98 4.69 2.03
C LEU A 128 10.94 5.33 3.42
N ASN A 129 12.05 5.28 4.16
CA ASN A 129 12.15 5.76 5.54
C ASN A 129 11.03 5.21 6.44
N PHE A 130 10.61 3.96 6.23
CA PHE A 130 9.55 3.30 6.99
C PHE A 130 8.21 4.06 6.98
N GLY A 131 7.91 4.79 5.91
CA GLY A 131 6.69 5.58 5.76
C GLY A 131 6.70 6.94 6.48
N LEU A 132 7.82 7.35 7.10
CA LEU A 132 7.93 8.64 7.80
C LEU A 132 7.96 9.85 6.86
N THR A 133 8.31 9.65 5.60
CA THR A 133 8.43 10.71 4.60
C THR A 133 7.22 10.71 3.68
N SER A 134 6.07 11.12 4.22
CA SER A 134 4.81 11.34 3.50
C SER A 134 4.27 12.76 3.70
N PHE A 135 3.28 13.16 2.89
CA PHE A 135 2.60 14.46 2.98
C PHE A 135 1.18 14.38 3.55
N ASP A 136 0.85 13.27 4.23
CA ASP A 136 -0.51 13.00 4.72
C ASP A 136 -0.79 13.64 6.08
N ASP A 137 0.23 13.75 6.93
CA ASP A 137 0.16 14.46 8.20
C ASP A 137 1.23 15.56 8.31
N VAL A 138 0.98 16.51 9.23
CA VAL A 138 1.85 17.68 9.42
C VAL A 138 3.23 17.26 9.95
N GLY A 139 3.31 16.20 10.75
CA GLY A 139 4.55 15.69 11.32
C GLY A 139 5.45 15.09 10.25
N SER A 140 4.92 14.15 9.46
CA SER A 140 5.63 13.53 8.33
C SER A 140 6.05 14.58 7.29
N SER A 141 5.16 15.56 7.01
CA SER A 141 5.50 16.69 6.13
C SER A 141 6.67 17.53 6.68
N LEU A 142 6.74 17.74 7.99
CA LEU A 142 7.82 18.48 8.63
C LEU A 142 9.15 17.72 8.53
N VAL A 143 9.14 16.39 8.62
CA VAL A 143 10.33 15.56 8.40
C VAL A 143 10.89 15.77 7.00
N ILE A 144 10.03 15.75 5.97
CA ILE A 144 10.44 16.03 4.58
C ILE A 144 11.03 17.45 4.45
N VAL A 145 10.36 18.46 5.02
CA VAL A 145 10.84 19.84 4.97
C VAL A 145 12.20 19.98 5.64
N LEU A 146 12.38 19.37 6.82
CA LEU A 146 13.64 19.41 7.55
C LEU A 146 14.77 18.73 6.76
N GLN A 147 14.51 17.55 6.19
CA GLN A 147 15.46 16.83 5.33
C GLN A 147 15.85 17.66 4.09
N THR A 148 14.90 18.37 3.49
CA THR A 148 15.14 19.21 2.31
C THR A 148 15.92 20.47 2.66
N VAL A 149 15.52 21.21 3.69
CA VAL A 149 16.17 22.47 4.12
C VAL A 149 17.58 22.22 4.63
N THR A 150 17.81 21.12 5.33
CA THR A 150 19.16 20.73 5.80
C THR A 150 20.00 20.04 4.74
N ALA A 151 19.45 19.81 3.54
CA ALA A 151 20.06 19.04 2.47
C ALA A 151 20.54 17.64 2.91
N SER A 152 19.86 17.03 3.87
CA SER A 152 20.19 15.71 4.40
C SER A 152 19.20 14.67 3.84
N GLY A 153 19.68 13.78 2.99
CA GLY A 153 18.83 12.71 2.39
C GLY A 153 17.83 13.19 1.33
N TRP A 154 17.82 14.47 0.97
CA TRP A 154 16.88 15.05 0.00
C TRP A 154 16.93 14.41 -1.40
N MET A 155 18.09 13.89 -1.82
CA MET A 155 18.23 13.17 -3.09
C MET A 155 17.42 11.87 -3.12
N ALA A 156 17.28 11.18 -1.98
CA ALA A 156 16.46 9.99 -1.87
C ALA A 156 14.97 10.32 -1.96
N LEU A 157 14.56 11.51 -1.48
CA LEU A 157 13.20 12.01 -1.67
C LEU A 157 12.96 12.32 -3.16
N ALA A 158 13.85 13.10 -3.78
CA ALA A 158 13.72 13.52 -5.18
C ALA A 158 13.81 12.36 -6.19
N GLY A 159 14.51 11.27 -5.86
CA GLY A 159 14.61 10.09 -6.71
C GLY A 159 13.38 9.17 -6.67
N ASN A 160 12.43 9.43 -5.76
CA ASN A 160 11.20 8.65 -5.60
C ASN A 160 9.94 9.41 -6.08
N VAL A 161 10.08 10.63 -6.61
CA VAL A 161 9.03 11.46 -7.22
C VAL A 161 9.29 11.76 -8.69
#